data_AF-A0A919UEF5-F1
#
_entry.id   AF-A0A919UEF5-F1
#
_cell.length_a   1.000
_cell.length_b   1.000
_cell.length_c   1.000
_cell.angle_alpha   90.00
_cell.angle_beta   90.00
_cell.angle_gamma   90.00
#
_symmetry.space_group_name_H-M   'P 1'
#
loop_
_entity.id
_entity.type
_entity.pdbx_description
1 polymer ?
#
loop_
_entity_poly.entity_id
_entity_poly.type
_entity_poly.pdbx_seq_one_letter_code
_entity_poly.pdbx_strand_id
1 'polypeptide(L)'
;MRVIPRFVERLHAAGVAGIVLPACPGCHRVVRIDKPLDGVRVCRTCIAHSRIEECSRCSARREPVTRDPGGSPICANCFITDPANLETCLGCGRRRKVNRRLADGPLCPTCHALRR
;
A
#
# COMPACT_ATOMS: atom_id res chain seq x y z
N MET A 1 6.96 11.22 16.87
CA MET A 1 8.11 12.01 16.38
C MET A 1 8.80 11.27 15.23
N ARG A 2 9.05 11.90 14.06
CA ARG A 2 9.69 11.27 12.88
C ARG A 2 11.19 11.59 12.73
N VAL A 3 11.74 12.41 13.62
CA VAL A 3 13.08 12.99 13.50
C VAL A 3 14.18 11.97 13.84
N ILE A 4 14.00 11.17 14.89
CA ILE A 4 15.02 10.22 15.38
C ILE A 4 15.40 9.18 14.31
N PRO A 5 14.47 8.45 13.66
CA PRO A 5 14.87 7.46 12.66
C PRO A 5 15.63 8.06 11.48
N ARG A 6 15.19 9.23 10.99
CA ARG A 6 15.85 9.94 9.89
C ARG A 6 17.25 10.44 10.28
N PHE A 7 17.44 10.83 11.54
CA PHE A 7 18.75 11.23 12.05
C PHE A 7 19.71 10.05 12.11
N VAL A 8 19.28 8.91 12.64
CA VAL A 8 20.08 7.67 12.67
C VAL A 8 20.44 7.21 11.26
N GLU A 9 19.51 7.27 10.30
CA GLU A 9 19.76 6.99 8.88
C GLU A 9 20.89 7.86 8.31
N ARG A 10 20.92 9.15 8.66
CA ARG A 10 21.95 10.09 8.19
C ARG A 10 23.31 9.83 8.84
N LEU A 11 23.36 9.54 10.13
CA LEU A 11 24.60 9.21 10.84
C LEU A 11 25.21 7.90 10.32
N HIS A 12 24.37 6.88 10.10
CA HIS A 12 24.80 5.63 9.49
C HIS A 12 25.36 5.86 8.08
N ALA A 13 24.66 6.64 7.24
CA ALA A 13 25.13 6.98 5.89
C ALA A 13 26.43 7.79 5.89
N ALA A 14 26.71 8.56 6.95
CA ALA A 14 27.96 9.29 7.13
C ALA A 14 29.11 8.43 7.69
N GLY A 15 28.88 7.13 7.95
CA GLY A 15 29.92 6.22 8.45
C GLY A 15 30.33 6.47 9.91
N VAL A 16 29.48 7.13 10.71
CA VAL A 16 29.76 7.38 12.13
C VAL A 16 29.88 6.03 12.86
N ALA A 17 31.02 5.81 13.50
CA ALA A 17 31.33 4.55 14.19
C ALA A 17 30.28 4.22 15.27
N GLY A 18 29.88 2.95 15.33
CA GLY A 18 28.93 2.44 16.33
C GLY A 18 27.45 2.74 16.04
N ILE A 19 27.13 3.46 14.97
CA ILE A 19 25.73 3.71 14.57
C ILE A 19 25.21 2.56 13.73
N VAL A 20 24.10 1.94 14.18
CA VAL A 20 23.38 0.90 13.45
C VAL A 20 21.97 1.36 13.09
N LEU A 21 21.48 0.95 11.92
CA LEU A 21 20.09 1.22 11.55
C LEU A 21 19.13 0.39 12.42
N PRO A 22 18.03 0.98 12.93
CA PRO A 22 17.08 0.24 13.72
C PRO A 22 16.33 -0.77 12.85
N ALA A 23 16.16 -1.98 13.38
CA ALA A 23 15.27 -2.97 12.80
C ALA A 23 13.81 -2.70 13.20
N CYS A 24 12.86 -3.10 12.35
CA CYS A 24 11.45 -3.05 12.67
C CYS A 24 11.12 -3.97 13.86
N PRO A 25 10.55 -3.48 14.98
CA PRO A 25 10.24 -4.31 16.15
C PRO A 25 9.31 -5.50 15.86
N GLY A 26 8.44 -5.38 14.85
CA GLY A 26 7.52 -6.46 14.48
C GLY A 26 8.08 -7.53 13.53
N CYS A 27 9.05 -7.21 12.67
CA CYS A 27 9.54 -8.17 11.65
C CYS A 27 11.06 -8.27 11.55
N HIS A 28 11.80 -7.53 12.39
CA HIS A 28 13.26 -7.54 12.52
C HIS A 28 14.05 -7.18 11.26
N ARG A 29 13.39 -6.74 10.18
CA ARG A 29 14.06 -6.22 8.99
C ARG A 29 14.54 -4.79 9.21
N VAL A 30 15.71 -4.46 8.69
CA VAL A 30 16.21 -3.08 8.59
C VAL A 30 15.47 -2.38 7.45
N VAL A 31 14.40 -1.69 7.80
CA VAL A 31 13.50 -0.97 6.88
C VAL A 31 12.99 0.29 7.54
N ARG A 32 12.39 1.19 6.76
CA ARG A 32 11.77 2.41 7.30
C ARG A 32 10.67 2.09 8.33
N ILE A 33 10.85 2.58 9.56
CA ILE A 33 9.93 2.41 10.70
C ILE A 33 9.20 3.72 11.03
N ASP A 34 8.08 3.97 10.35
CA ASP A 34 7.37 5.25 10.46
C ASP A 34 5.86 5.16 10.74
N LYS A 35 5.36 3.96 11.06
CA LYS A 35 3.95 3.72 11.33
C LYS A 35 3.73 3.40 12.80
N PRO A 36 2.78 4.05 13.50
CA PRO A 36 2.48 3.72 14.89
C PRO A 36 1.73 2.38 14.98
N LEU A 37 2.13 1.52 15.91
CA LEU A 37 1.43 0.29 16.28
C LEU A 37 1.69 0.03 17.77
N ASP A 38 0.66 -0.03 18.59
CA ASP A 38 0.74 -0.40 20.02
C ASP A 38 1.84 0.34 20.80
N GLY A 39 1.89 1.67 20.64
CA GLY A 39 2.88 2.53 21.32
C GLY A 39 4.30 2.51 20.72
N VAL A 40 4.59 1.61 19.78
CA VAL A 40 5.88 1.54 19.07
C VAL A 40 5.76 1.97 17.61
N ARG A 41 6.91 2.04 16.93
CA ARG A 41 7.01 2.36 15.50
C ARG A 41 7.41 1.12 14.72
N VAL A 42 6.63 0.80 13.69
CA VAL A 42 6.83 -0.37 12.83
C VAL A 42 6.92 0.02 11.36
N CYS A 43 7.31 -0.95 10.54
CA CYS A 43 7.37 -0.79 9.09
C CYS A 43 5.97 -0.78 8.45
N ARG A 44 5.89 -0.33 7.19
CA ARG A 44 4.66 -0.32 6.39
C ARG A 44 3.98 -1.70 6.32
N THR A 45 4.76 -2.78 6.20
CA THR A 45 4.22 -4.14 6.11
C THR A 45 3.58 -4.58 7.42
N CYS A 46 4.24 -4.35 8.56
CA CYS A 46 3.71 -4.73 9.87
C CYS A 46 2.40 -4.02 10.20
N ILE A 47 2.28 -2.71 9.94
CA ILE A 47 1.01 -1.99 10.16
C ILE A 47 -0.11 -2.47 9.21
N ALA A 48 0.22 -2.87 7.98
CA ALA A 48 -0.76 -3.42 7.06
C ALA A 48 -1.24 -4.81 7.53
N HIS A 49 -0.31 -5.63 8.04
CA HIS A 49 -0.61 -6.95 8.58
C HIS A 49 -1.50 -6.88 9.83
N SER A 50 -1.33 -5.86 10.69
CA SER A 50 -2.18 -5.66 11.86
C SER A 50 -3.62 -5.27 11.53
N ARG A 51 -3.94 -5.00 10.26
CA ARG A 51 -5.26 -4.61 9.76
C ARG A 51 -5.88 -5.66 8.83
N ILE A 52 -5.31 -6.86 8.79
CA ILE A 52 -5.84 -7.94 7.96
C ILE A 52 -7.20 -8.38 8.49
N GLU A 53 -8.19 -8.34 7.61
CA GLU A 53 -9.54 -8.86 7.83
C GLU A 53 -9.91 -9.84 6.71
N GLU A 54 -10.94 -10.64 6.93
CA GLU A 54 -11.50 -11.53 5.89
C GLU A 54 -12.38 -10.72 4.93
N CYS A 55 -12.05 -10.71 3.63
CA CYS A 55 -12.84 -10.00 2.63
C CYS A 55 -14.24 -10.60 2.50
N SER A 56 -15.30 -9.80 2.64
CA SER A 56 -16.70 -10.28 2.58
C SER A 56 -17.12 -10.86 1.22
N ARG A 57 -16.35 -10.60 0.15
CA ARG A 57 -16.67 -11.07 -1.21
C ARG A 57 -15.91 -12.31 -1.66
N CYS A 58 -14.68 -12.49 -1.20
CA CYS A 58 -13.81 -13.57 -1.69
C CYS A 58 -13.16 -14.39 -0.58
N SER A 59 -13.47 -14.07 0.69
CA SER A 59 -12.95 -14.71 1.90
C SER A 59 -11.43 -14.71 2.06
N ALA A 60 -10.68 -14.06 1.16
CA ALA A 60 -9.24 -13.90 1.32
C ALA A 60 -8.92 -12.92 2.46
N ARG A 61 -7.94 -13.28 3.29
CA ARG A 61 -7.42 -12.45 4.39
C ARG A 61 -6.45 -11.40 3.86
N ARG A 62 -6.85 -10.13 3.82
CA ARG A 62 -6.06 -9.00 3.29
C ARG A 62 -6.40 -7.71 4.05
N GLU A 63 -5.54 -6.70 3.99
CA GLU A 63 -5.91 -5.34 4.44
C GLU A 63 -7.09 -4.83 3.58
N PRO A 64 -8.22 -4.42 4.19
CA PRO A 64 -9.34 -3.84 3.46
C PRO A 64 -8.93 -2.50 2.82
N VAL A 65 -9.34 -2.26 1.57
CA VAL A 65 -9.16 -0.95 0.93
C VAL A 65 -10.39 -0.07 1.07
N THR A 66 -11.54 -0.69 1.32
CA THR A 66 -12.81 -0.01 1.58
C THR A 66 -13.71 -0.94 2.39
N ARG A 67 -14.86 -0.42 2.80
CA ARG A 67 -15.96 -1.18 3.37
C ARG A 67 -17.20 -0.99 2.50
N ASP A 68 -18.05 -2.01 2.43
CA ASP A 68 -19.36 -1.89 1.79
C ASP A 68 -20.33 -1.04 2.66
N PRO A 69 -21.55 -0.73 2.17
CA PRO A 69 -22.51 0.05 2.95
C PRO A 69 -22.89 -0.55 4.31
N GLY A 70 -22.76 -1.87 4.49
CA GLY A 70 -22.97 -2.56 5.76
C GLY A 70 -21.74 -2.58 6.67
N GLY A 71 -20.63 -1.97 6.25
CA GLY A 71 -19.37 -1.93 7.00
C GLY A 71 -18.47 -3.16 6.79
N SER A 72 -18.85 -4.09 5.91
CA SER A 72 -18.05 -5.31 5.70
C SER A 72 -16.78 -5.00 4.89
N PRO A 73 -15.63 -5.58 5.26
CA PRO A 73 -14.35 -5.28 4.62
C PRO A 73 -14.25 -5.81 3.20
N ILE A 74 -13.75 -4.98 2.27
CA ILE A 74 -13.51 -5.35 0.87
C ILE A 74 -12.03 -5.23 0.55
N CYS A 75 -11.42 -6.32 0.07
CA CYS A 75 -10.02 -6.30 -0.33
C CYS A 75 -9.79 -5.56 -1.67
N ALA A 76 -8.54 -5.12 -1.89
CA ALA A 76 -8.14 -4.40 -3.09
C ALA A 76 -8.59 -5.07 -4.40
N ASN A 77 -8.41 -6.39 -4.50
CA ASN A 77 -8.76 -7.13 -5.71
C ASN A 77 -10.27 -7.05 -5.99
N CYS A 78 -11.11 -7.36 -5.00
CA CYS A 78 -12.56 -7.29 -5.15
C CYS A 78 -13.06 -5.88 -5.42
N PHE A 79 -12.41 -4.86 -4.83
CA PHE A 79 -12.74 -3.46 -5.08
C PHE A 79 -12.44 -3.07 -6.54
N ILE A 80 -11.21 -3.28 -7.02
CA ILE A 80 -10.81 -2.83 -8.37
C ILE A 80 -11.44 -3.63 -9.51
N THR A 81 -11.94 -4.83 -9.25
CA THR A 81 -12.63 -5.66 -10.25
C THR A 81 -14.15 -5.53 -10.19
N ASP A 82 -14.71 -4.82 -9.20
CA ASP A 82 -16.14 -4.54 -9.13
C ASP A 82 -16.58 -3.84 -10.44
N PRO A 83 -17.63 -4.32 -11.13
CA PRO A 83 -18.20 -3.65 -12.28
C PRO A 83 -18.48 -2.16 -12.05
N ALA A 84 -18.86 -1.72 -10.85
CA ALA A 84 -19.07 -0.31 -10.53
C ALA A 84 -17.79 0.53 -10.58
N ASN A 85 -16.62 -0.09 -10.36
CA ASN A 85 -15.32 0.58 -10.34
C ASN A 85 -14.54 0.45 -11.68
N LEU A 86 -15.12 -0.18 -12.70
CA LEU A 86 -14.51 -0.27 -14.02
C LEU A 86 -14.78 1.00 -14.84
N GLU A 87 -13.74 1.54 -15.47
CA GLU A 87 -13.84 2.72 -16.32
C GLU A 87 -13.42 2.40 -17.75
N THR A 88 -13.93 3.19 -18.70
CA THR A 88 -13.59 3.08 -20.12
C THR A 88 -12.14 3.48 -20.34
N CYS A 89 -11.31 2.52 -20.74
CA CYS A 89 -9.90 2.76 -21.02
C CYS A 89 -9.73 3.68 -22.24
N LEU A 90 -8.97 4.77 -22.09
CA LEU A 90 -8.63 5.69 -23.18
C LEU A 90 -7.92 5.01 -24.36
N GLY A 91 -7.12 3.96 -24.07
CA GLY A 91 -6.33 3.28 -25.10
C GLY A 91 -7.11 2.24 -25.92
N CYS A 92 -8.06 1.53 -25.32
CA CYS A 92 -8.75 0.41 -25.99
C CYS A 92 -10.28 0.46 -25.95
N GLY A 93 -10.87 1.51 -25.39
CA GLY A 93 -12.32 1.73 -25.33
C GLY A 93 -13.10 0.75 -24.45
N ARG A 94 -12.45 -0.26 -23.85
CA ARG A 94 -13.11 -1.27 -23.02
C ARG A 94 -13.17 -0.84 -21.56
N ARG A 95 -14.27 -1.18 -20.88
CA ARG A 95 -14.39 -1.05 -19.42
C ARG A 95 -13.44 -2.03 -18.73
N ARG A 96 -12.47 -1.51 -18.00
CA ARG A 96 -11.41 -2.28 -17.34
C ARG A 96 -11.05 -1.62 -16.01
N LYS A 97 -10.34 -2.34 -15.14
CA LYS A 97 -9.73 -1.74 -13.95
C LYS A 97 -8.76 -0.65 -14.36
N VAL A 98 -8.78 0.48 -13.67
CA VAL A 98 -7.83 1.57 -13.89
C VAL A 98 -6.47 1.19 -13.33
N ASN A 99 -5.42 1.36 -14.12
CA ASN A 99 -4.04 1.16 -13.70
C ASN A 99 -3.28 2.48 -13.56
N ARG A 100 -3.43 3.38 -14.55
CA ARG A 100 -2.84 4.72 -14.57
C ARG A 100 -3.92 5.72 -14.96
N ARG A 101 -3.90 6.92 -14.36
CA ARG A 101 -4.71 8.05 -14.82
C ARG A 101 -3.81 9.08 -15.49
N LEU A 102 -4.23 9.53 -16.67
CA LEU A 102 -3.69 10.69 -17.38
C LEU A 102 -4.66 11.87 -17.21
N ALA A 103 -4.27 13.05 -17.69
CA ALA A 103 -5.13 14.24 -17.67
C ALA A 103 -6.43 14.05 -18.48
N ASP A 104 -6.37 13.26 -19.54
CA ASP A 104 -7.44 12.99 -20.50
C ASP A 104 -8.23 11.69 -20.20
N GLY A 105 -7.78 10.85 -19.26
CA GLY A 105 -8.56 9.71 -18.81
C GLY A 105 -7.76 8.52 -18.26
N PRO A 106 -8.46 7.42 -17.91
CA PRO A 106 -7.84 6.23 -17.35
C PRO A 106 -7.27 5.30 -18.42
N LEU A 107 -6.18 4.61 -18.06
CA LEU A 107 -5.59 3.52 -18.83
C LEU A 107 -5.66 2.22 -18.05
N CYS A 108 -6.01 1.14 -18.75
CA CYS A 108 -6.02 -0.21 -18.20
C CYS A 108 -4.59 -0.79 -18.10
N PRO A 109 -4.37 -1.89 -17.36
CA PRO A 109 -3.05 -2.49 -17.19
C PRO A 109 -2.34 -2.88 -18.50
N THR A 110 -3.10 -3.21 -19.55
CA THR A 110 -2.50 -3.53 -20.86
C THR A 110 -2.10 -2.26 -21.62
N CYS A 111 -2.94 -1.22 -21.61
CA CYS A 111 -2.68 0.00 -22.37
C CYS A 111 -1.74 0.99 -21.67
N HIS A 112 -1.60 0.93 -20.34
CA HIS A 112 -0.78 1.88 -19.58
C HIS A 112 0.69 1.87 -20.04
N ALA A 113 1.21 0.71 -20.44
CA ALA A 113 2.60 0.55 -20.87
C ALA A 113 2.85 1.11 -22.28
N LEU A 114 1.79 1.30 -23.07
CA LEU A 114 1.85 1.77 -24.45
C LEU A 114 1.81 3.31 -24.56
N ARG A 115 1.44 4.01 -23.49
CA ARG A 115 1.35 5.48 -23.45
C ARG A 115 2.12 6.00 -22.23
N ARG A 116 3.42 6.27 -22.41
CA ARG A 116 4.31 6.80 -21.35
C ARG A 116 4.11 8.29 -21.16
#